data_AF-A0A9P4XI14-F1
#
_entry.id   AF-A0A9P4XI14-F1
#
_cell.length_a   1.000
_cell.length_b   1.000
_cell.length_c   1.000
_cell.angle_alpha   90.00
_cell.angle_beta   90.00
_cell.angle_gamma   90.00
#
_symmetry.space_group_name_H-M   'P 1'
#
loop_
_entity.id
_entity.type
_entity.pdbx_description
1 polymer ?
#
loop_
_entity_poly.entity_id
_entity_poly.type
_entity_poly.pdbx_seq_one_letter_code
_entity_poly.pdbx_strand_id
1 'polypeptide(L)'
;METSEFNALSAWYVSPEGPECTASAEGIFKEALAEFSEEFTKDGKQQQWITDSKYGNFEGVLASVEEARVYYEERKGNSKLQLITAVSDMKLSIVTEQGITASARIEFRQRLSEVQLMQLLSQLSVTVLPDPIKAFQLLLFVSKKRQSKSSIKGEAFWLDSRIQKWNKDKDSSLVIINGTWKTRFHLQSFCAKSIAILFDAKCPVIWALKALNIDKTGADQAQVSTIDLLKYIISQAVSVNKSIHTDAALVPRLMAHIDAKAEEDWMNILASVLQGIPLLYIMIDVEVLGENLGTLTKDFWPTAFLRMFSELSARNIGTVVKVVLISYGSPLLKGPLRKEYQDLVISVGGVRQTRASVARARKQGSSISRTRRNVRLEAMYNR
;
A
#
# COMPACT_ATOMS: atom_id res chain seq x y z
N MET A 1 -10.15 -13.75 -52.27
CA MET A 1 -8.86 -14.43 -52.57
C MET A 1 -9.14 -15.93 -52.80
N GLU A 2 -10.15 -16.26 -53.61
CA GLU A 2 -10.66 -17.64 -53.79
C GLU A 2 -10.50 -18.15 -55.24
N THR A 3 -9.86 -17.38 -56.12
CA THR A 3 -9.64 -17.75 -57.54
C THR A 3 -8.46 -18.69 -57.76
N SER A 4 -7.70 -19.05 -56.72
CA SER A 4 -6.48 -19.85 -56.85
C SER A 4 -6.70 -21.37 -56.80
N GLU A 5 -7.73 -21.86 -56.11
CA GLU A 5 -7.97 -23.31 -56.00
C GLU A 5 -8.63 -23.89 -57.26
N PHE A 6 -9.44 -23.09 -57.97
CA PHE A 6 -10.10 -23.54 -59.21
C PHE A 6 -9.10 -23.89 -60.32
N ASN A 7 -7.94 -23.19 -60.35
CA ASN A 7 -6.87 -23.44 -61.32
C ASN A 7 -6.01 -24.68 -61.01
N ALA A 8 -5.99 -25.16 -59.77
CA ALA A 8 -5.17 -26.32 -59.40
C ALA A 8 -5.83 -27.64 -59.81
N LEU A 9 -7.17 -27.72 -59.78
CA LEU A 9 -7.93 -28.89 -60.22
C LEU A 9 -7.94 -29.04 -61.75
N SER A 10 -8.01 -27.93 -62.50
CA SER A 10 -7.92 -27.98 -63.97
C SER A 10 -6.56 -28.49 -64.47
N ALA A 11 -5.48 -28.27 -63.71
CA ALA A 11 -4.14 -28.72 -64.06
C ALA A 11 -3.95 -30.25 -63.97
N TRP A 12 -4.80 -30.96 -63.23
CA TRP A 12 -4.77 -32.43 -63.16
C TRP A 12 -5.45 -33.12 -64.35
N TYR A 13 -6.38 -32.42 -65.01
CA TYR A 13 -7.17 -32.97 -66.12
C TYR A 13 -6.72 -32.46 -67.49
N VAL A 14 -5.97 -31.37 -67.54
CA VAL A 14 -5.40 -30.84 -68.79
C VAL A 14 -3.91 -31.14 -68.80
N SER A 15 -3.53 -32.19 -69.52
CA SER A 15 -2.12 -32.44 -69.83
C SER A 15 -1.59 -31.28 -70.68
N PRO A 16 -0.50 -30.58 -70.30
CA PRO A 16 -0.10 -29.34 -70.96
C PRO A 16 0.42 -29.50 -72.40
N GLU A 17 0.66 -30.74 -72.85
CA GLU A 17 1.36 -31.02 -74.12
C GLU A 17 0.70 -32.11 -74.99
N GLY A 18 -0.60 -32.39 -74.80
CA GLY A 18 -1.37 -33.22 -75.72
C GLY A 18 -2.00 -32.41 -76.85
N PRO A 19 -2.17 -32.96 -78.08
CA PRO A 19 -2.93 -32.28 -79.13
C PRO A 19 -4.33 -31.96 -78.59
N GLU A 20 -4.79 -30.72 -78.77
CA GLU A 20 -6.15 -30.30 -78.39
C GLU A 20 -7.16 -31.35 -78.89
N CYS A 21 -7.73 -32.11 -77.96
CA CYS A 21 -8.75 -33.08 -78.28
C CYS A 21 -9.99 -32.29 -78.73
N THR A 22 -10.17 -32.14 -80.04
CA THR A 22 -11.30 -31.43 -80.66
C THR A 22 -12.59 -32.23 -80.62
N ALA A 23 -12.55 -33.47 -80.10
CA ALA A 23 -13.72 -34.29 -79.89
C ALA A 23 -14.51 -33.78 -78.67
N SER A 24 -15.78 -33.44 -78.89
CA SER A 24 -16.72 -33.17 -77.81
C SER A 24 -16.77 -34.35 -76.85
N ALA A 25 -16.87 -34.10 -75.54
CA ALA A 25 -16.97 -35.14 -74.51
C ALA A 25 -18.12 -36.14 -74.78
N GLU A 26 -19.19 -35.66 -75.42
CA GLU A 26 -20.29 -36.50 -75.90
C GLU A 26 -19.87 -37.44 -77.04
N GLY A 27 -18.98 -36.97 -77.93
CA GLY A 27 -18.40 -37.77 -79.01
C GLY A 27 -17.48 -38.86 -78.46
N ILE A 28 -16.60 -38.53 -77.51
CA ILE A 28 -15.72 -39.51 -76.84
C ILE A 28 -16.55 -40.53 -76.07
N PHE A 29 -17.62 -40.11 -75.38
CA PHE A 29 -18.52 -41.03 -74.71
C PHE A 29 -19.22 -41.97 -75.69
N LYS A 30 -19.71 -41.47 -76.82
CA LYS A 30 -20.37 -42.31 -77.85
C LYS A 30 -19.39 -43.30 -78.48
N GLU A 31 -18.16 -42.89 -78.73
CA GLU A 31 -17.09 -43.75 -79.25
C GLU A 31 -16.73 -44.84 -78.24
N ALA A 32 -16.48 -44.49 -76.98
CA ALA A 32 -16.18 -45.43 -75.90
C ALA A 32 -17.37 -46.36 -75.63
N LEU A 33 -18.61 -45.85 -75.66
CA LEU A 33 -19.81 -46.67 -75.50
C LEU A 33 -19.97 -47.65 -76.67
N ALA A 34 -19.61 -47.26 -77.89
CA ALA A 34 -19.64 -48.13 -79.07
C ALA A 34 -18.58 -49.23 -78.97
N GLU A 35 -17.33 -48.88 -78.64
CA GLU A 35 -16.23 -49.83 -78.45
C GLU A 35 -16.52 -50.82 -77.30
N PHE A 36 -17.02 -50.30 -76.17
CA PHE A 36 -17.45 -51.13 -75.04
C PHE A 36 -18.66 -52.00 -75.40
N SER A 37 -19.62 -51.50 -76.18
CA SER A 37 -20.75 -52.31 -76.64
C SER A 37 -20.31 -53.43 -77.58
N GLU A 38 -19.28 -53.22 -78.41
CA GLU A 38 -18.70 -54.25 -79.27
C GLU A 38 -18.01 -55.36 -78.47
N GLU A 39 -17.23 -55.03 -77.43
CA GLU A 39 -16.59 -56.05 -76.57
C GLU A 39 -17.60 -56.92 -75.81
N PHE A 40 -18.71 -56.35 -75.38
CA PHE A 40 -19.73 -57.01 -74.57
C PHE A 40 -20.77 -57.83 -75.38
N THR A 41 -20.69 -57.82 -76.71
CA THR A 41 -21.60 -58.60 -77.60
C THR A 41 -21.60 -60.12 -77.36
N LYS A 42 -20.67 -60.65 -76.55
CA LYS A 42 -20.61 -62.09 -76.19
C LYS A 42 -21.44 -62.47 -74.96
N ASP A 43 -21.90 -61.52 -74.14
CA ASP A 43 -22.73 -61.78 -72.96
C ASP A 43 -23.93 -60.81 -72.91
N GLY A 44 -25.04 -61.23 -73.53
CA GLY A 44 -26.24 -60.40 -73.70
C GLY A 44 -26.85 -59.88 -72.39
N LYS A 45 -26.54 -60.48 -71.23
CA LYS A 45 -27.00 -59.99 -69.92
C LYS A 45 -26.30 -58.70 -69.49
N GLN A 46 -25.04 -58.52 -69.88
CA GLN A 46 -24.24 -57.35 -69.52
C GLN A 46 -24.62 -56.14 -70.37
N GLN A 47 -24.89 -56.35 -71.66
CA GLN A 47 -25.40 -55.29 -72.55
C GLN A 47 -26.80 -54.81 -72.14
N GLN A 48 -27.67 -55.74 -71.73
CA GLN A 48 -28.97 -55.43 -71.15
C GLN A 48 -28.81 -54.58 -69.87
N TRP A 49 -27.87 -54.92 -68.99
CA TRP A 49 -27.59 -54.15 -67.77
C TRP A 49 -27.11 -52.73 -68.06
N ILE A 50 -26.26 -52.51 -69.06
CA ILE A 50 -25.79 -51.15 -69.43
C ILE A 50 -26.96 -50.31 -69.94
N THR A 51 -27.80 -50.90 -70.80
CA THR A 51 -28.97 -50.23 -71.40
C THR A 51 -30.05 -49.93 -70.37
N ASP A 52 -30.28 -50.86 -69.44
CA ASP A 52 -31.24 -50.72 -68.34
C ASP A 52 -30.67 -49.89 -67.17
N SER A 53 -29.35 -49.68 -67.13
CA SER A 53 -28.72 -48.79 -66.15
C SER A 53 -28.95 -47.32 -66.51
N LYS A 54 -28.91 -46.47 -65.49
CA LYS A 54 -28.93 -45.01 -65.66
C LYS A 54 -27.71 -44.46 -66.41
N TYR A 55 -26.75 -45.29 -66.79
CA TYR A 55 -25.48 -44.91 -67.42
C TYR A 55 -25.38 -45.29 -68.90
N GLY A 56 -26.43 -45.89 -69.48
CA GLY A 56 -26.48 -46.28 -70.90
C GLY A 56 -26.60 -45.11 -71.88
N ASN A 57 -26.71 -43.87 -71.39
CA ASN A 57 -26.72 -42.67 -72.21
C ASN A 57 -25.93 -41.53 -71.52
N PHE A 58 -25.45 -40.59 -72.33
CA PHE A 58 -24.57 -39.50 -71.89
C PHE A 58 -25.24 -38.60 -70.85
N GLU A 59 -26.54 -38.30 -71.01
CA GLU A 59 -27.31 -37.47 -70.07
C GLU A 59 -27.39 -38.10 -68.68
N GLY A 60 -27.55 -39.42 -68.60
CA GLY A 60 -27.60 -40.16 -67.35
C GLY A 60 -26.27 -40.17 -66.60
N VAL A 61 -25.14 -40.31 -67.33
CA VAL A 61 -23.80 -40.15 -66.74
C VAL A 61 -23.58 -38.72 -66.26
N LEU A 62 -23.95 -37.72 -67.06
CA LEU A 62 -23.78 -36.31 -66.71
C LEU A 62 -24.62 -35.93 -65.48
N ALA A 63 -25.86 -36.44 -65.38
CA ALA A 63 -26.72 -36.27 -64.21
C ALA A 63 -26.10 -36.90 -62.95
N SER A 64 -25.52 -38.10 -63.05
CA SER A 64 -24.84 -38.75 -61.92
C SER A 64 -23.55 -38.04 -61.50
N VAL A 65 -22.81 -37.46 -62.45
CA VAL A 65 -21.62 -36.64 -62.15
C VAL A 65 -22.04 -35.36 -61.42
N GLU A 66 -23.10 -34.70 -61.87
CA GLU A 66 -23.60 -33.49 -61.20
C GLU A 66 -24.17 -33.80 -59.81
N GLU A 67 -24.89 -34.91 -59.63
CA GLU A 67 -25.35 -35.39 -58.33
C GLU A 67 -24.17 -35.66 -57.37
N ALA A 68 -23.14 -36.36 -57.84
CA ALA A 68 -21.93 -36.63 -57.06
C ALA A 68 -21.17 -35.33 -56.70
N ARG A 69 -21.15 -34.35 -57.60
CA ARG A 69 -20.55 -33.04 -57.36
C ARG A 69 -21.32 -32.24 -56.30
N VAL A 70 -22.65 -32.17 -56.40
CA VAL A 70 -23.51 -31.51 -55.41
C VAL A 70 -23.31 -32.14 -54.03
N TYR A 71 -23.31 -33.48 -53.97
CA TYR A 71 -23.04 -34.22 -52.74
C TYR A 71 -21.67 -33.89 -52.13
N TYR A 72 -20.63 -33.76 -52.96
CA TYR A 72 -19.28 -33.42 -52.51
C TYR A 72 -19.18 -31.99 -51.96
N GLU A 73 -19.79 -31.02 -52.64
CA GLU A 73 -19.76 -29.61 -52.23
C GLU A 73 -20.54 -29.38 -50.92
N GLU A 74 -21.70 -30.02 -50.73
CA GLU A 74 -22.43 -29.97 -49.46
C GLU A 74 -21.59 -30.55 -48.30
N ARG A 75 -20.94 -31.69 -48.53
CA ARG A 75 -20.10 -32.34 -47.52
C ARG A 75 -18.84 -31.53 -47.20
N LYS A 76 -18.23 -30.90 -48.21
CA LYS A 76 -17.09 -29.97 -48.06
C LYS A 76 -17.49 -28.72 -47.27
N GLY A 77 -18.64 -28.12 -47.59
CA GLY A 77 -19.20 -26.98 -46.86
C GLY A 77 -19.45 -27.31 -45.38
N ASN A 78 -20.08 -28.45 -45.12
CA ASN A 78 -20.32 -28.93 -43.75
C ASN A 78 -19.03 -29.22 -42.99
N SER A 79 -18.03 -29.82 -43.62
CA SER A 79 -16.72 -30.08 -43.01
C SER A 79 -15.97 -28.77 -42.69
N LYS A 80 -16.01 -27.78 -43.59
CA LYS A 80 -15.42 -26.46 -43.37
C LYS A 80 -16.10 -25.72 -42.22
N LEU A 81 -17.44 -25.76 -42.15
CA LEU A 81 -18.22 -25.19 -41.05
C LEU A 81 -17.87 -25.85 -39.71
N GLN A 82 -17.79 -27.18 -39.66
CA GLN A 82 -17.40 -27.91 -38.45
C GLN A 82 -16.00 -27.52 -37.96
N LEU A 83 -15.02 -27.39 -38.87
CA LEU A 83 -13.68 -26.93 -38.53
C LEU A 83 -13.65 -25.49 -38.00
N ILE A 84 -14.40 -24.57 -38.63
CA ILE A 84 -14.49 -23.18 -38.17
C ILE A 84 -15.10 -23.09 -36.77
N THR A 85 -16.15 -23.86 -36.51
CA THR A 85 -16.78 -23.94 -35.18
C THR A 85 -15.79 -24.50 -34.16
N ALA A 86 -15.13 -25.63 -34.44
CA ALA A 86 -14.16 -26.24 -33.53
C ALA A 86 -12.98 -25.32 -33.22
N VAL A 87 -12.47 -24.58 -34.22
CA VAL A 87 -11.39 -23.59 -34.01
C VAL A 87 -11.88 -22.40 -33.18
N SER A 88 -13.13 -21.97 -33.37
CA SER A 88 -13.72 -20.89 -32.58
C SER A 88 -13.93 -21.30 -31.12
N ASP A 89 -14.41 -22.51 -30.89
CA ASP A 89 -14.57 -23.10 -29.56
C ASP A 89 -13.22 -23.29 -28.86
N MET A 90 -12.20 -23.77 -29.58
CA MET A 90 -10.84 -23.88 -29.05
C MET A 90 -10.27 -22.51 -28.66
N LYS A 91 -10.46 -21.47 -29.50
CA LYS A 91 -10.04 -20.11 -29.15
C LYS A 91 -10.73 -19.59 -27.91
N LEU A 92 -12.05 -19.82 -27.80
CA LEU A 92 -12.81 -19.44 -26.62
C LEU A 92 -12.26 -20.15 -25.37
N SER A 93 -12.02 -21.46 -25.45
CA SER A 93 -11.44 -22.27 -24.38
C SER A 93 -10.07 -21.73 -23.93
N ILE A 94 -9.16 -21.47 -24.88
CA ILE A 94 -7.83 -20.90 -24.59
C ILE A 94 -7.94 -19.57 -23.85
N VAL A 95 -8.82 -18.67 -24.29
CA VAL A 95 -9.03 -17.37 -23.63
C VAL A 95 -9.55 -17.56 -22.21
N THR A 96 -10.49 -18.49 -22.00
CA THR A 96 -11.01 -18.79 -20.66
C THR A 96 -9.95 -19.38 -19.74
N GLU A 97 -9.14 -20.33 -20.23
CA GLU A 97 -8.03 -20.92 -19.46
C GLU A 97 -6.96 -19.88 -19.11
N GLN A 98 -6.64 -18.98 -20.03
CA GLN A 98 -5.72 -17.86 -19.77
C GLN A 98 -6.27 -16.93 -18.68
N GLY A 99 -7.57 -16.63 -18.71
CA GLY A 99 -8.25 -15.84 -17.69
C GLY A 99 -8.19 -16.50 -16.31
N ILE A 100 -8.52 -17.80 -16.24
CA ILE A 100 -8.46 -18.60 -15.00
C ILE A 100 -7.02 -18.64 -14.47
N THR A 101 -6.04 -18.88 -15.34
CA THR A 101 -4.61 -18.94 -14.96
C THR A 101 -4.11 -17.59 -14.45
N ALA A 102 -4.50 -16.49 -15.09
CA ALA A 102 -4.16 -15.15 -14.64
C ALA A 102 -4.76 -14.85 -13.26
N SER A 103 -6.03 -15.20 -13.04
CA SER A 103 -6.71 -15.04 -11.75
C SER A 103 -6.02 -15.85 -10.64
N ALA A 104 -5.72 -17.12 -10.90
CA ALA A 104 -5.02 -17.99 -9.95
C ALA A 104 -3.63 -17.44 -9.58
N ARG A 105 -2.89 -16.86 -10.55
CA ARG A 105 -1.60 -16.22 -10.28
C ARG A 105 -1.73 -14.96 -9.41
N ILE A 106 -2.79 -14.17 -9.61
CA ILE A 106 -3.05 -12.97 -8.78
C ILE A 106 -3.38 -13.40 -7.35
N GLU A 107 -4.27 -14.37 -7.16
CA GLU A 107 -4.63 -14.89 -5.85
C GLU A 107 -3.42 -15.48 -5.12
N PHE A 108 -2.60 -16.27 -5.82
CA PHE A 108 -1.37 -16.81 -5.25
C PHE A 108 -0.41 -15.71 -4.79
N ARG A 109 -0.23 -14.65 -5.58
CA ARG A 109 0.60 -13.50 -5.21
C ARG A 109 0.07 -12.77 -3.98
N GLN A 110 -1.26 -12.60 -3.87
CA GLN A 110 -1.89 -11.98 -2.70
C GLN A 110 -1.65 -12.82 -1.45
N ARG A 111 -1.94 -14.13 -1.48
CA ARG A 111 -1.71 -15.04 -0.35
C ARG A 111 -0.24 -15.08 0.07
N LEU A 112 0.69 -15.07 -0.88
CA LEU A 112 2.13 -15.05 -0.58
C LEU A 112 2.53 -13.73 0.09
N SER A 113 2.00 -12.59 -0.37
CA SER A 113 2.22 -11.30 0.27
C SER A 113 1.67 -11.26 1.70
N GLU A 114 0.49 -11.83 1.95
CA GLU A 114 -0.10 -11.96 3.29
C GLU A 114 0.78 -12.81 4.23
N VAL A 115 1.27 -13.97 3.77
CA VAL A 115 2.16 -14.83 4.55
C VAL A 115 3.45 -14.11 4.90
N GLN A 116 4.07 -13.44 3.92
CA GLN A 116 5.29 -12.66 4.15
C GLN A 116 5.05 -11.52 5.15
N LEU A 117 3.90 -10.87 5.07
CA LEU A 117 3.53 -9.80 5.99
C LEU A 117 3.34 -10.32 7.43
N MET A 118 2.68 -11.46 7.59
CA MET A 118 2.53 -12.10 8.91
C MET A 118 3.89 -12.48 9.49
N GLN A 119 4.82 -12.96 8.66
CA GLN A 119 6.19 -13.27 9.09
C GLN A 119 6.94 -12.00 9.53
N LEU A 120 6.84 -10.91 8.77
CA LEU A 120 7.41 -9.61 9.13
C LEU A 120 6.86 -9.14 10.49
N LEU A 121 5.54 -9.16 10.69
CA LEU A 121 4.91 -8.75 11.94
C LEU A 121 5.33 -9.63 13.13
N SER A 122 5.52 -10.93 12.90
CA SER A 122 6.05 -11.85 13.91
C SER A 122 7.47 -11.44 14.36
N GLN A 123 8.34 -11.09 13.41
CA GLN A 123 9.71 -10.66 13.70
C GLN A 123 9.81 -9.25 14.33
N LEU A 124 8.82 -8.39 14.05
CA LEU A 124 8.67 -7.08 14.69
C LEU A 124 7.97 -7.14 16.07
N SER A 125 7.54 -8.32 16.52
CA SER A 125 6.84 -8.47 17.78
C SER A 125 7.74 -8.12 18.96
N VAL A 126 7.24 -7.25 19.85
CA VAL A 126 7.92 -6.81 21.07
C VAL A 126 7.04 -7.15 22.26
N THR A 127 7.47 -8.12 23.06
CA THR A 127 6.72 -8.64 24.22
C THR A 127 6.81 -7.76 25.46
N VAL A 128 7.82 -6.89 25.51
CA VAL A 128 8.08 -6.01 26.66
C VAL A 128 7.06 -4.87 26.74
N LEU A 129 6.60 -4.39 25.58
CA LEU A 129 5.65 -3.29 25.43
C LEU A 129 4.21 -3.81 25.38
N PRO A 130 3.25 -3.09 25.99
CA PRO A 130 1.84 -3.46 25.90
C PRO A 130 1.31 -3.24 24.48
N ASP A 131 0.24 -3.96 24.15
CA ASP A 131 -0.53 -3.69 22.93
C ASP A 131 -0.90 -2.19 22.82
N PRO A 132 -0.70 -1.54 21.65
CA PRO A 132 -0.91 -0.10 21.48
C PRO A 132 -2.32 0.35 21.81
N ILE A 133 -3.33 -0.44 21.42
CA ILE A 133 -4.73 -0.13 21.68
C ILE A 133 -5.01 -0.21 23.19
N LYS A 134 -4.53 -1.26 23.87
CA LYS A 134 -4.67 -1.39 25.33
C LYS A 134 -3.97 -0.26 26.08
N ALA A 135 -2.76 0.12 25.68
CA ALA A 135 -2.02 1.24 26.27
C ALA A 135 -2.79 2.56 26.14
N PHE A 136 -3.33 2.82 24.95
CA PHE A 136 -4.18 3.97 24.68
C PHE A 136 -5.45 3.97 25.52
N GLN A 137 -6.20 2.86 25.54
CA GLN A 137 -7.44 2.72 26.30
C GLN A 137 -7.22 2.93 27.81
N LEU A 138 -6.15 2.35 28.36
CA LEU A 138 -5.77 2.54 29.76
C LEU A 138 -5.48 4.02 30.04
N LEU A 139 -4.68 4.68 29.20
CA LEU A 139 -4.33 6.08 29.40
C LEU A 139 -5.55 7.00 29.27
N LEU A 140 -6.43 6.72 28.31
CA LEU A 140 -7.68 7.44 28.12
C LEU A 140 -8.59 7.30 29.34
N PHE A 141 -8.77 6.09 29.87
CA PHE A 141 -9.55 5.84 31.09
C PHE A 141 -8.98 6.59 32.30
N VAL A 142 -7.67 6.47 32.52
CA VAL A 142 -6.98 7.16 33.62
C VAL A 142 -7.09 8.68 33.48
N SER A 143 -7.02 9.21 32.26
CA SER A 143 -7.17 10.64 31.99
C SER A 143 -8.58 11.15 32.34
N LYS A 144 -9.63 10.41 31.96
CA LYS A 144 -11.03 10.74 32.28
C LYS A 144 -11.26 10.75 33.80
N LYS A 145 -10.72 9.77 34.52
CA LYS A 145 -10.81 9.70 36.00
C LYS A 145 -10.11 10.88 36.69
N ARG A 146 -9.04 11.41 36.10
CA ARG A 146 -8.23 12.51 36.67
C ARG A 146 -8.72 13.90 36.26
N GLN A 147 -9.52 14.03 35.21
CA GLN A 147 -10.07 15.32 34.75
C GLN A 147 -10.85 16.06 35.84
N SER A 148 -11.53 15.34 36.74
CA SER A 148 -12.26 15.94 37.85
C SER A 148 -11.37 16.68 38.86
N LYS A 149 -10.03 16.55 38.80
CA LYS A 149 -9.10 17.05 39.83
C LYS A 149 -8.01 18.00 39.33
N SER A 150 -8.01 18.38 38.05
CA SER A 150 -6.91 19.12 37.42
C SER A 150 -7.09 20.65 37.47
N SER A 151 -6.57 21.30 38.51
CA SER A 151 -6.43 22.77 38.62
C SER A 151 -5.04 23.23 38.14
N ILE A 152 -4.69 23.02 36.88
CA ILE A 152 -3.50 23.67 36.30
C ILE A 152 -3.90 25.08 35.89
N LYS A 153 -3.47 26.08 36.66
CA LYS A 153 -3.66 27.50 36.36
C LYS A 153 -2.68 27.92 35.26
N GLY A 154 -3.19 28.34 34.10
CA GLY A 154 -2.40 28.85 32.98
C GLY A 154 -3.13 28.69 31.66
N GLU A 155 -2.72 29.46 30.65
CA GLU A 155 -3.13 29.20 29.27
C GLU A 155 -2.62 27.82 28.84
N ALA A 156 -3.47 27.08 28.14
CA ALA A 156 -3.14 25.72 27.79
C ALA A 156 -2.03 25.68 26.75
N PHE A 157 -0.98 24.89 26.99
CA PHE A 157 0.21 24.88 26.14
C PHE A 157 -0.08 24.52 24.66
N TRP A 158 -1.17 23.79 24.38
CA TRP A 158 -1.62 23.49 23.02
C TRP A 158 -2.12 24.71 22.23
N LEU A 159 -2.33 25.85 22.90
CA LEU A 159 -2.61 27.14 22.27
C LEU A 159 -1.33 27.90 21.89
N ASP A 160 -0.15 27.42 22.27
CA ASP A 160 1.14 28.00 21.85
C ASP A 160 1.21 28.07 20.32
N SER A 161 1.59 29.25 19.80
CA SER A 161 1.65 29.52 18.36
C SER A 161 2.54 28.52 17.61
N ARG A 162 3.55 27.94 18.27
CA ARG A 162 4.43 26.93 17.69
C ARG A 162 3.71 25.59 17.48
N ILE A 163 2.85 25.17 18.41
CA ILE A 163 2.01 23.97 18.24
C ILE A 163 1.01 24.19 17.11
N GLN A 164 0.36 25.35 17.11
CA GLN A 164 -0.61 25.70 16.07
C GLN A 164 0.04 25.75 14.69
N LYS A 165 1.24 26.33 14.59
CA LYS A 165 2.03 26.34 13.36
C LYS A 165 2.41 24.93 12.94
N TRP A 166 3.01 24.14 13.83
CA TRP A 166 3.42 22.75 13.56
C TRP A 166 2.26 21.90 13.02
N ASN A 167 1.06 22.03 13.59
CA ASN A 167 -0.10 21.27 13.16
C ASN A 167 -0.71 21.74 11.83
N LYS A 168 -0.62 23.05 11.52
CA LYS A 168 -1.15 23.62 10.27
C LYS A 168 -0.18 23.52 9.10
N ASP A 169 1.10 23.31 9.39
CA ASP A 169 2.14 23.25 8.38
C ASP A 169 1.90 22.08 7.42
N LYS A 170 2.23 22.25 6.14
CA LYS A 170 2.03 21.22 5.11
C LYS A 170 3.17 20.22 5.06
N ASP A 171 4.34 20.60 5.57
CA ASP A 171 5.54 19.78 5.50
C ASP A 171 5.68 18.86 6.72
N SER A 172 6.49 17.81 6.58
CA SER A 172 6.83 16.93 7.70
C SER A 172 7.57 17.71 8.78
N SER A 173 7.13 17.60 10.04
CA SER A 173 7.60 18.47 11.11
C SER A 173 7.61 17.78 12.47
N LEU A 174 8.58 18.16 13.30
CA LEU A 174 8.76 17.65 14.66
C LEU A 174 8.44 18.74 15.69
N VAL A 175 7.77 18.37 16.78
CA VAL A 175 7.65 19.19 17.99
C VAL A 175 8.03 18.37 19.22
N ILE A 176 8.74 18.99 20.15
CA ILE A 176 9.18 18.36 21.40
C ILE A 176 8.48 19.07 22.56
N ILE A 177 7.70 18.34 23.34
CA ILE A 177 6.95 18.86 24.48
C ILE A 177 7.65 18.39 25.76
N ASN A 178 8.34 19.33 26.41
CA ASN A 178 9.07 19.08 27.64
C ASN A 178 8.26 19.49 28.85
N GLY A 179 7.87 18.53 29.65
CA GLY A 179 7.24 18.73 30.95
C GLY A 179 8.20 18.61 32.12
N THR A 180 7.71 19.06 33.26
CA THR A 180 8.24 18.60 34.55
C THR A 180 7.56 17.30 34.96
N TRP A 181 8.13 16.58 35.93
CA TRP A 181 7.45 15.42 36.52
C TRP A 181 6.06 15.76 37.07
N LYS A 182 5.83 17.01 37.51
CA LYS A 182 4.53 17.47 38.00
C LYS A 182 3.48 17.57 36.88
N THR A 183 3.89 17.83 35.63
CA THR A 183 2.98 17.96 34.48
C THR A 183 2.77 16.66 33.72
N ARG A 184 3.40 15.55 34.13
CA ARG A 184 3.32 14.25 33.43
C ARG A 184 1.91 13.80 33.11
N PHE A 185 0.99 13.89 34.07
CA PHE A 185 -0.39 13.45 33.88
C PHE A 185 -1.16 14.34 32.94
N HIS A 186 -0.81 15.63 32.90
CA HIS A 186 -1.40 16.57 31.96
C HIS A 186 -0.94 16.27 30.53
N LEU A 187 0.36 16.00 30.34
CA LEU A 187 0.93 15.62 29.05
C LEU A 187 0.42 14.26 28.56
N GLN A 188 0.36 13.27 29.44
CA GLN A 188 -0.25 11.97 29.16
C GLN A 188 -1.73 12.12 28.75
N SER A 189 -2.51 12.94 29.48
CA SER A 189 -3.89 13.23 29.12
C SER A 189 -4.01 13.93 27.77
N PHE A 190 -3.09 14.85 27.46
CA PHE A 190 -3.03 15.51 26.16
C PHE A 190 -2.79 14.49 25.04
N CYS A 191 -1.85 13.55 25.21
CA CYS A 191 -1.57 12.51 24.21
C CYS A 191 -2.80 11.64 23.98
N ALA A 192 -3.42 11.11 25.05
CA ALA A 192 -4.60 10.27 24.93
C ALA A 192 -5.77 11.02 24.24
N LYS A 193 -6.00 12.29 24.57
CA LYS A 193 -7.06 13.07 23.92
C LYS A 193 -6.74 13.37 22.45
N SER A 194 -5.49 13.70 22.14
CA SER A 194 -5.07 13.98 20.77
C SER A 194 -5.21 12.76 19.89
N ILE A 195 -4.78 11.58 20.37
CA ILE A 195 -4.96 10.31 19.66
C ILE A 195 -6.45 10.03 19.44
N ALA A 196 -7.30 10.23 20.47
CA ALA A 196 -8.74 10.03 20.32
C ALA A 196 -9.35 10.94 19.23
N ILE A 197 -8.98 12.23 19.23
CA ILE A 197 -9.45 13.20 18.23
C ILE A 197 -8.98 12.80 16.82
N LEU A 198 -7.72 12.40 16.66
CA LEU A 198 -7.16 11.95 15.38
C LEU A 198 -7.86 10.69 14.89
N PHE A 199 -8.14 9.75 15.80
CA PHE A 199 -8.85 8.51 15.50
C PHE A 199 -10.28 8.79 15.03
N ASP A 200 -11.01 9.66 15.74
CA ASP A 200 -12.37 10.07 15.36
C ASP A 200 -12.39 10.80 14.00
N ALA A 201 -11.34 11.57 13.69
CA ALA A 201 -11.14 12.23 12.40
C ALA A 201 -10.68 11.29 11.27
N LYS A 202 -10.50 9.99 11.55
CA LYS A 202 -9.95 8.98 10.61
C LYS A 202 -8.56 9.35 10.09
N CYS A 203 -7.81 10.13 10.86
CA CYS A 203 -6.41 10.44 10.56
C CYS A 203 -5.52 9.28 11.04
N PRO A 204 -4.65 8.74 10.19
CA PRO A 204 -3.65 7.77 10.62
C PRO A 204 -2.84 8.33 11.79
N VAL A 205 -2.72 7.55 12.86
CA VAL A 205 -1.91 7.88 14.02
C VAL A 205 -1.24 6.63 14.56
N ILE A 206 0.04 6.75 14.91
CA ILE A 206 0.85 5.72 15.56
C ILE A 206 1.37 6.29 16.86
N TRP A 207 1.49 5.46 17.89
CA TRP A 207 1.90 5.97 19.19
C TRP A 207 2.71 4.97 20.00
N ALA A 208 3.50 5.52 20.92
CA ALA A 208 4.11 4.78 21.99
C ALA A 208 3.86 5.55 23.29
N LEU A 209 3.10 4.96 24.20
CA LEU A 209 2.66 5.60 25.42
C LEU A 209 3.18 4.83 26.62
N LYS A 210 3.64 5.55 27.64
CA LYS A 210 4.01 4.92 28.92
C LYS A 210 2.75 4.49 29.63
N ALA A 211 2.32 3.25 29.39
CA ALA A 211 1.30 2.61 30.19
C ALA A 211 1.82 2.41 31.62
N LEU A 212 0.94 2.55 32.61
CA LEU A 212 1.24 2.11 33.96
C LEU A 212 1.38 0.58 33.88
N ASN A 213 2.59 0.05 34.08
CA ASN A 213 2.77 -1.39 34.27
C ASN A 213 2.07 -1.78 35.56
N ILE A 214 0.85 -2.33 35.45
CA ILE A 214 0.07 -2.77 36.61
C ILE A 214 0.60 -4.12 37.12
N ASP A 215 1.29 -4.91 36.27
CA ASP A 215 1.52 -6.34 36.54
C ASP A 215 2.98 -6.80 36.62
N LYS A 216 3.98 -5.89 36.56
CA LYS A 216 5.40 -6.29 36.67
C LYS A 216 5.97 -5.94 38.04
N THR A 217 6.01 -6.94 38.93
CA THR A 217 6.86 -6.94 40.13
C THR A 217 8.29 -6.58 39.73
N GLY A 218 8.96 -5.73 40.52
CA GLY A 218 10.17 -4.99 40.15
C GLY A 218 11.41 -5.78 39.72
N ALA A 219 11.35 -7.12 39.66
CA ALA A 219 12.43 -7.98 39.16
C ALA A 219 12.33 -8.29 37.65
N ASP A 220 11.14 -8.17 37.02
CA ASP A 220 10.90 -8.56 35.60
C ASP A 220 10.59 -7.37 34.67
N GLN A 221 10.93 -6.13 35.08
CA GLN A 221 10.85 -4.99 34.18
C GLN A 221 11.99 -5.05 33.16
N ALA A 222 11.85 -5.92 32.17
CA ALA A 222 12.67 -5.88 30.97
C ALA A 222 12.71 -4.44 30.45
N GLN A 223 13.91 -3.89 30.35
CA GLN A 223 14.11 -2.52 29.92
C GLN A 223 13.82 -2.44 28.42
N VAL A 224 13.02 -1.46 28.00
CA VAL A 224 12.70 -1.26 26.58
C VAL A 224 13.90 -0.59 25.91
N SER A 225 14.48 -1.22 24.90
CA SER A 225 15.53 -0.60 24.09
C SER A 225 14.96 0.35 23.03
N THR A 226 15.80 1.20 22.43
CA THR A 226 15.42 2.04 21.29
C THR A 226 14.95 1.20 20.10
N ILE A 227 15.62 0.08 19.84
CA ILE A 227 15.25 -0.85 18.77
C ILE A 227 13.88 -1.47 19.04
N ASP A 228 13.59 -1.85 20.29
CA ASP A 228 12.25 -2.36 20.66
C ASP A 228 11.16 -1.31 20.41
N LEU A 229 11.43 -0.05 20.77
CA LEU A 229 10.50 1.04 20.50
C LEU A 229 10.33 1.29 18.99
N LEU A 230 11.40 1.20 18.19
CA LEU A 230 11.32 1.32 16.74
C LEU A 230 10.52 0.16 16.13
N LYS A 231 10.81 -1.09 16.50
CA LYS A 231 10.04 -2.27 16.07
C LYS A 231 8.56 -2.11 16.39
N TYR A 232 8.25 -1.61 17.58
CA TYR A 232 6.88 -1.35 18.04
C TYR A 232 6.15 -0.27 17.24
N ILE A 233 6.85 0.78 16.80
CA ILE A 233 6.27 1.82 15.95
C ILE A 233 6.16 1.33 14.49
N ILE A 234 7.13 0.57 14.01
CA ILE A 234 7.13 -0.01 12.65
C ILE A 234 6.00 -1.03 12.50
N SER A 235 5.76 -1.90 13.49
CA SER A 235 4.65 -2.86 13.42
C SER A 235 3.29 -2.17 13.33
N GLN A 236 3.11 -1.06 14.05
CA GLN A 236 1.92 -0.21 13.91
C GLN A 236 1.85 0.44 12.53
N ALA A 237 2.97 0.97 12.02
CA ALA A 237 3.03 1.58 10.69
C ALA A 237 2.62 0.59 9.59
N VAL A 238 3.16 -0.63 9.65
CA VAL A 238 2.81 -1.71 8.73
C VAL A 238 1.31 -2.03 8.79
N SER A 239 0.75 -2.09 10.00
CA SER A 239 -0.68 -2.38 10.20
C SER A 239 -1.60 -1.25 9.71
N VAL A 240 -1.15 0.00 9.80
CA VAL A 240 -1.93 1.18 9.36
C VAL A 240 -1.78 1.40 7.85
N ASN A 241 -0.64 1.05 7.27
CA ASN A 241 -0.35 1.31 5.87
C ASN A 241 -0.89 0.22 4.93
N LYS A 242 -2.11 0.41 4.44
CA LYS A 242 -2.74 -0.51 3.50
C LYS A 242 -1.98 -0.72 2.20
N SER A 243 -1.15 0.24 1.75
CA SER A 243 -0.40 0.08 0.49
C SER A 243 0.67 -1.02 0.57
N ILE A 244 1.19 -1.29 1.77
CA ILE A 244 2.19 -2.36 1.98
C ILE A 244 1.57 -3.73 1.71
N HIS A 245 0.30 -3.92 2.04
CA HIS A 245 -0.41 -5.19 1.82
C HIS A 245 -0.59 -5.54 0.34
N THR A 246 -0.50 -4.54 -0.54
CA THR A 246 -0.64 -4.72 -1.99
C THR A 246 0.69 -4.72 -2.74
N ASP A 247 1.78 -4.30 -2.09
CA ASP A 247 3.11 -4.19 -2.70
C ASP A 247 3.94 -5.46 -2.43
N ALA A 248 3.94 -6.36 -3.40
CA ALA A 248 4.67 -7.62 -3.34
C ALA A 248 6.20 -7.47 -3.23
N ALA A 249 6.76 -6.28 -3.49
CA ALA A 249 8.20 -6.04 -3.43
C ALA A 249 8.63 -5.30 -2.15
N LEU A 250 7.72 -4.65 -1.42
CA LEU A 250 8.07 -3.96 -0.16
C LEU A 250 8.41 -4.95 0.95
N VAL A 251 7.58 -5.96 1.20
CA VAL A 251 7.80 -6.89 2.32
C VAL A 251 9.13 -7.64 2.21
N PRO A 252 9.53 -8.22 1.05
CA PRO A 252 10.85 -8.84 0.92
C PRO A 252 12.02 -7.88 1.17
N ARG A 253 11.90 -6.61 0.74
CA ARG A 253 12.91 -5.59 1.02
C ARG A 253 13.03 -5.29 2.51
N LEU A 254 11.89 -5.17 3.21
CA LEU A 254 11.88 -4.95 4.66
C LEU A 254 12.49 -6.14 5.40
N MET A 255 12.17 -7.36 4.98
CA MET A 255 12.72 -8.61 5.53
C MET A 255 14.25 -8.69 5.37
N ALA A 256 14.81 -8.19 4.27
CA ALA A 256 16.26 -8.16 4.08
C ALA A 256 16.99 -7.23 5.07
N HIS A 257 16.29 -6.27 5.66
CA HIS A 257 16.84 -5.34 6.63
C HIS A 257 16.48 -5.71 8.08
N ILE A 258 15.77 -6.80 8.32
CA ILE A 258 15.27 -7.11 9.67
C ILE A 258 16.35 -7.61 10.64
N ASP A 259 17.48 -8.07 10.08
CA ASP A 259 18.70 -8.40 10.83
C ASP A 259 19.54 -7.15 11.15
N ALA A 260 19.03 -5.95 10.84
CA ALA A 260 19.66 -4.69 11.18
C ALA A 260 19.97 -4.59 12.69
N LYS A 261 21.23 -4.25 12.99
CA LYS A 261 21.71 -4.07 14.35
C LYS A 261 21.80 -2.61 14.78
N ALA A 262 21.79 -1.67 13.83
CA ALA A 262 21.93 -0.24 14.08
C ALA A 262 20.57 0.48 14.10
N GLU A 263 20.40 1.46 14.98
CA GLU A 263 19.15 2.21 15.07
C GLU A 263 18.83 3.01 13.79
N GLU A 264 19.86 3.45 13.05
CA GLU A 264 19.70 4.13 11.77
C GLU A 264 18.99 3.27 10.72
N ASP A 265 19.32 1.98 10.67
CA ASP A 265 18.71 1.04 9.74
C ASP A 265 17.21 0.86 10.07
N TRP A 266 16.88 0.76 11.36
CA TRP A 266 15.49 0.70 11.81
C TRP A 266 14.71 1.98 11.48
N MET A 267 15.35 3.15 11.52
CA MET A 267 14.74 4.41 11.06
C MET A 267 14.50 4.42 9.55
N ASN A 268 15.39 3.82 8.75
CA ASN A 268 15.21 3.68 7.30
C ASN A 268 14.05 2.72 6.97
N ILE A 269 13.91 1.64 7.75
CA ILE A 269 12.76 0.73 7.67
C ILE A 269 11.48 1.51 7.99
N LEU A 270 11.47 2.30 9.08
CA LEU A 270 10.34 3.16 9.42
C LEU A 270 9.99 4.09 8.25
N ALA A 271 10.95 4.83 7.72
CA ALA A 271 10.74 5.73 6.58
C ALA A 271 10.12 5.00 5.38
N SER A 272 10.55 3.77 5.11
CA SER A 272 10.05 2.93 4.01
C SER A 272 8.60 2.50 4.22
N VAL A 273 8.22 2.10 5.44
CA VAL A 273 6.84 1.66 5.75
C VAL A 273 5.85 2.83 5.87
N LEU A 274 6.33 4.07 5.97
CA LEU A 274 5.45 5.24 5.99
C LEU A 274 5.04 5.71 4.57
N GLN A 275 5.77 5.29 3.53
CA GLN A 275 5.50 5.69 2.16
C GLN A 275 4.11 5.22 1.70
N GLY A 276 3.38 6.08 1.00
CA GLY A 276 2.02 5.78 0.53
C GLY A 276 0.91 6.23 1.47
N ILE A 277 1.25 6.67 2.70
CA ILE A 277 0.31 7.38 3.57
C ILE A 277 0.44 8.90 3.31
N PRO A 278 -0.63 9.61 2.89
CA PRO A 278 -0.54 11.05 2.61
C PRO A 278 -0.20 11.90 3.84
N LEU A 279 -0.82 11.60 4.98
CA LEU A 279 -0.62 12.30 6.25
C LEU A 279 -0.69 11.32 7.42
N LEU A 280 0.29 11.37 8.31
CA LEU A 280 0.37 10.53 9.51
C LEU A 280 0.86 11.33 10.71
N TYR A 281 0.29 11.04 11.88
CA TYR A 281 0.78 11.52 13.16
C TYR A 281 1.53 10.43 13.93
N ILE A 282 2.66 10.78 14.53
CA ILE A 282 3.43 9.89 15.42
C ILE A 282 3.55 10.56 16.79
N MET A 283 3.06 9.90 17.84
CA MET A 283 3.11 10.43 19.22
C MET A 283 3.93 9.51 20.12
N ILE A 284 5.10 9.97 20.57
CA ILE A 284 6.02 9.15 21.36
C ILE A 284 6.21 9.79 22.73
N ASP A 285 5.76 9.07 23.75
CA ASP A 285 6.15 9.31 25.13
C ASP A 285 7.49 8.62 25.38
N VAL A 286 8.57 9.40 25.36
CA VAL A 286 9.94 8.86 25.44
C VAL A 286 10.26 8.25 26.80
N GLU A 287 9.43 8.52 27.81
CA GLU A 287 9.55 7.92 29.14
C GLU A 287 9.28 6.41 29.12
N VAL A 288 8.78 5.86 28.00
CA VAL A 288 8.71 4.43 27.70
C VAL A 288 10.08 3.75 27.78
N LEU A 289 11.16 4.45 27.42
CA LEU A 289 12.53 3.93 27.46
C LEU A 289 13.09 3.82 28.90
N GLY A 290 12.46 4.47 29.87
CA GLY A 290 12.87 4.39 31.28
C GLY A 290 14.34 4.75 31.49
N GLU A 291 15.11 3.81 32.05
CA GLU A 291 16.54 3.99 32.35
C GLU A 291 17.42 4.04 31.08
N ASN A 292 16.99 3.39 30.00
CA ASN A 292 17.69 3.43 28.70
C ASN A 292 17.61 4.81 28.02
N LEU A 293 16.78 5.72 28.52
CA LEU A 293 16.77 7.09 28.03
C LEU A 293 18.13 7.79 28.27
N GLY A 294 18.86 7.38 29.31
CA GLY A 294 20.16 7.97 29.67
C GLY A 294 21.35 7.46 28.87
N THR A 295 21.23 6.30 28.20
CA THR A 295 22.30 5.67 27.41
C THR A 295 22.33 6.15 25.96
N LEU A 296 21.24 6.79 25.50
CA LEU A 296 21.13 7.32 24.15
C LEU A 296 21.93 8.62 23.96
N THR A 297 22.44 8.84 22.75
CA THR A 297 22.87 10.18 22.36
C THR A 297 21.69 11.15 22.50
N LYS A 298 21.92 12.25 23.21
CA LYS A 298 20.86 13.19 23.65
C LYS A 298 20.04 13.79 22.50
N ASP A 299 20.53 13.68 21.27
CA ASP A 299 19.93 14.19 20.04
C ASP A 299 19.53 13.09 19.04
N PHE A 300 19.59 11.80 19.38
CA PHE A 300 19.23 10.71 18.45
C PHE A 300 17.85 10.92 17.83
N TRP A 301 16.79 10.98 18.65
CA TRP A 301 15.42 11.05 18.15
C TRP A 301 15.15 12.30 17.30
N PRO A 302 15.50 13.53 17.75
CA PRO A 302 15.35 14.71 16.90
C PRO A 302 16.13 14.61 15.59
N THR A 303 17.40 14.19 15.65
CA THR A 303 18.27 14.09 14.47
C THR A 303 17.74 13.05 13.48
N ALA A 304 17.33 11.88 13.98
CA ALA A 304 16.81 10.80 13.16
C ALA A 304 15.52 11.18 12.43
N PHE A 305 14.57 11.83 13.11
CA PHE A 305 13.33 12.29 12.48
C PHE A 305 13.56 13.40 11.46
N LEU A 306 14.40 14.39 11.78
CA LEU A 306 14.72 15.47 10.86
C LEU A 306 15.44 14.96 9.60
N ARG A 307 16.38 14.02 9.77
CA ARG A 307 17.04 13.34 8.65
C ARG A 307 16.01 12.59 7.80
N MET A 308 15.14 11.80 8.42
CA MET A 308 14.06 11.09 7.72
C MET A 308 13.18 12.05 6.91
N PHE A 309 12.77 13.19 7.47
CA PHE A 309 11.97 14.19 6.73
C PHE A 309 12.72 14.76 5.53
N SER A 310 14.01 15.06 5.69
CA SER A 310 14.84 15.55 4.59
C SER A 310 14.96 14.53 3.46
N GLU A 311 15.07 13.24 3.80
CA GLU A 311 15.14 12.16 2.81
C GLU A 311 13.82 11.93 2.08
N LEU A 312 12.69 11.97 2.81
CA LEU A 312 11.35 11.88 2.21
C LEU A 312 11.13 13.04 1.23
N SER A 313 11.50 14.26 1.63
CA SER A 313 11.42 15.45 0.77
C SER A 313 12.35 15.37 -0.44
N ALA A 314 13.61 14.94 -0.26
CA ALA A 314 14.58 14.83 -1.34
C ALA A 314 14.17 13.81 -2.42
N ARG A 315 13.43 12.77 -2.01
CA ARG A 315 12.88 11.74 -2.92
C ARG A 315 11.50 12.12 -3.50
N ASN A 316 11.00 13.31 -3.20
CA ASN A 316 9.67 13.79 -3.59
C ASN A 316 8.54 12.82 -3.18
N ILE A 317 8.66 12.22 -2.00
CA ILE A 317 7.64 11.33 -1.45
C ILE A 317 6.54 12.20 -0.83
N GLY A 318 5.31 12.06 -1.33
CA GLY A 318 4.14 12.84 -0.89
C GLY A 318 3.60 12.50 0.52
N THR A 319 4.38 11.80 1.35
CA THR A 319 4.00 11.42 2.72
C THR A 319 4.41 12.52 3.69
N VAL A 320 3.43 13.10 4.37
CA VAL A 320 3.65 14.11 5.42
C VAL A 320 3.58 13.46 6.80
N VAL A 321 4.65 13.58 7.58
CA VAL A 321 4.77 12.99 8.92
C VAL A 321 4.83 14.09 9.98
N LYS A 322 3.87 14.05 10.91
CA LYS A 322 3.78 14.96 12.06
C LYS A 322 4.20 14.25 13.33
N VAL A 323 5.37 14.58 13.87
CA VAL A 323 5.92 13.89 15.05
C VAL A 323 5.83 14.75 16.28
N VAL A 324 5.34 14.18 17.38
CA VAL A 324 5.35 14.74 18.72
C VAL A 324 6.20 13.86 19.63
N LEU A 325 7.27 14.42 20.18
CA LEU A 325 8.04 13.78 21.25
C LEU A 325 7.65 14.40 22.59
N ILE A 326 7.19 13.59 23.53
CA ILE A 326 6.81 14.02 24.87
C ILE A 326 7.84 13.48 25.87
N SER A 327 8.33 14.36 26.73
CA SER A 327 9.27 14.03 27.82
C SER A 327 8.83 14.70 29.11
N TYR A 328 8.93 13.99 30.24
CA TYR A 328 8.62 14.55 31.56
C TYR A 328 9.38 13.82 32.68
N GLY A 329 10.14 14.56 33.47
CA GLY A 329 10.87 14.01 34.63
C GLY A 329 12.33 13.69 34.34
N SER A 330 12.64 13.14 33.17
CA SER A 330 13.99 13.09 32.62
C SER A 330 13.96 13.84 31.31
N PRO A 331 14.46 15.09 31.22
CA PRO A 331 14.43 15.76 29.94
C PRO A 331 15.24 14.89 28.98
N LEU A 332 14.65 14.53 27.83
CA LEU A 332 15.37 14.12 26.61
C LEU A 332 16.66 14.95 26.42
N LEU A 333 16.61 16.17 26.97
CA LEU A 333 17.51 17.28 26.85
C LEU A 333 18.17 17.62 28.21
N LYS A 334 18.83 16.65 28.87
CA LYS A 334 19.75 16.99 29.98
C LYS A 334 20.98 17.68 29.41
N GLY A 335 20.94 19.00 29.27
CA GLY A 335 22.05 19.85 28.80
C GLY A 335 21.60 20.90 27.79
N PRO A 336 22.48 21.84 27.41
CA PRO A 336 22.18 22.77 26.34
C PRO A 336 21.95 21.97 25.05
N LEU A 337 20.71 21.98 24.59
CA LEU A 337 20.39 21.57 23.23
C LEU A 337 21.26 22.32 22.23
N ARG A 338 21.65 21.63 21.15
CA ARG A 338 22.12 22.31 19.95
C ARG A 338 21.10 23.38 19.58
N LYS A 339 21.57 24.58 19.23
CA LYS A 339 20.71 25.77 18.98
C LYS A 339 19.59 25.48 17.98
N GLU A 340 19.87 24.60 17.02
CA GLU A 340 18.96 24.12 15.98
C GLU A 340 17.67 23.43 16.49
N TYR A 341 17.66 22.90 17.71
CA TYR A 341 16.48 22.21 18.25
C TYR A 341 15.66 23.05 19.23
N GLN A 342 16.14 24.24 19.60
CA GLN A 342 15.48 25.07 20.61
C GLN A 342 14.10 25.56 20.16
N ASP A 343 13.95 25.85 18.87
CA ASP A 343 12.69 26.31 18.29
C ASP A 343 11.62 25.21 18.22
N LEU A 344 12.04 23.95 18.30
CA LEU A 344 11.14 22.78 18.31
C LEU A 344 10.60 22.46 19.71
N VAL A 345 11.21 23.03 20.77
CA VAL A 345 10.91 22.68 22.16
C VAL A 345 9.89 23.61 22.80
N ILE A 346 8.87 23.00 23.39
CA ILE A 346 7.79 23.67 24.10
C ILE A 346 7.79 23.19 25.54
N SER A 347 8.01 24.11 26.47
CA SER A 347 8.13 23.79 27.89
C SER A 347 6.79 23.94 28.61
N VAL A 348 6.39 22.92 29.38
CA VAL A 348 5.12 22.85 30.10
C VAL A 348 5.39 22.74 31.60
N GLY A 349 4.88 23.70 32.38
CA GLY A 349 4.98 23.71 33.86
C GLY A 349 6.32 24.18 34.44
N GLY A 350 7.17 24.81 33.64
CA GLY A 350 8.40 25.50 34.09
C GLY A 350 8.25 27.02 34.05
N VAL A 351 8.78 27.69 35.07
CA VAL A 351 8.67 29.12 35.41
C VAL A 351 8.90 30.03 34.20
N ARG A 352 8.02 31.03 34.06
CA ARG A 352 8.15 32.29 33.29
C ARG A 352 9.41 32.40 32.44
N GLN A 353 9.19 32.67 31.15
CA GLN A 353 10.01 33.54 30.29
C GLN A 353 11.13 34.23 31.09
N THR A 354 12.36 33.89 30.73
CA THR A 354 13.59 34.61 31.05
C THR A 354 13.30 36.05 31.48
N ARG A 355 13.61 36.35 32.76
CA ARG A 355 13.56 37.69 33.40
C ARG A 355 14.25 38.82 32.62
N ALA A 356 14.87 38.55 31.48
CA ALA A 356 15.48 39.53 30.59
C ALA A 356 14.47 40.45 29.88
N SER A 357 13.23 40.00 29.60
CA SER A 357 12.23 40.84 28.92
C SER A 357 11.48 41.78 29.88
N VAL A 358 11.19 41.35 31.10
CA VAL A 358 10.48 42.18 32.12
C VAL A 358 11.42 43.19 32.80
N ALA A 359 12.73 42.90 32.88
CA ALA A 359 13.69 43.83 33.47
C ALA A 359 13.93 45.10 32.63
N ARG A 360 13.69 45.06 31.31
CA ARG A 360 13.78 46.26 30.44
C ARG A 360 12.56 47.17 30.54
N ALA A 361 11.37 46.63 30.80
CA ALA A 361 10.16 47.44 30.96
C ALA A 361 10.09 48.19 32.31
N ARG A 362 10.81 47.71 33.34
CA ARG A 362 10.74 48.31 34.70
C ARG A 362 11.77 49.41 34.98
N LYS A 363 12.73 49.66 34.08
CA LYS A 363 13.73 50.72 34.23
C LYS A 363 13.34 52.08 33.62
N GLN A 364 12.20 52.20 32.95
CA GLN A 364 11.73 53.47 32.36
C GLN A 364 10.58 54.16 33.14
N GLY A 365 10.10 53.61 34.26
CA GLY A 365 8.92 54.12 34.97
C GLY A 365 9.12 54.60 36.40
N SER A 366 10.36 54.79 36.88
CA SER A 366 10.63 55.14 38.29
C SER A 366 11.50 56.38 38.42
N SER A 367 10.98 57.52 37.99
CA SER A 367 11.37 58.82 38.52
C SER A 367 10.18 59.73 38.37
N ILE A 368 9.40 59.88 39.43
CA ILE A 368 8.65 61.09 39.81
C ILE A 368 7.99 60.83 41.17
N SER A 369 8.18 61.79 42.07
CA SER A 369 7.42 62.06 43.30
C SER A 369 7.72 61.26 44.58
N ARG A 370 8.68 61.76 45.37
CA ARG A 370 8.53 61.82 46.83
C ARG A 370 9.19 63.09 47.34
N THR A 371 8.39 64.14 47.54
CA THR A 371 8.79 65.33 48.29
C THR A 371 7.62 65.81 49.15
N ARG A 372 7.87 65.84 50.46
CA ARG A 372 7.23 66.64 51.53
C ARG A 372 5.73 66.46 51.81
N ARG A 373 5.44 65.99 53.02
CA ARG A 373 5.04 66.86 54.16
C ARG A 373 4.99 66.08 55.48
N ASN A 374 5.90 66.43 56.38
CA ASN A 374 5.76 66.30 57.84
C ASN A 374 4.91 67.48 58.32
N VAL A 375 3.85 67.24 59.10
CA VAL A 375 3.39 68.13 60.19
C VAL A 375 2.57 67.29 61.19
N ARG A 376 3.20 67.03 62.36
CA ARG A 376 2.68 67.24 63.74
C ARG A 376 1.46 66.44 64.22
N LEU A 377 1.66 65.64 65.26
CA LEU A 377 0.72 65.45 66.39
C LEU A 377 1.49 64.86 67.59
N GLU A 378 2.07 65.74 68.40
CA GLU A 378 2.23 65.51 69.83
C GLU A 378 0.97 66.06 70.51
N ALA A 379 0.31 65.24 71.33
CA ALA A 379 -0.10 65.57 72.70
C ALA A 379 -1.10 64.53 73.26
N MET A 380 -0.98 64.35 74.58
CA MET A 380 -1.96 63.78 75.53
C MET A 380 -1.85 62.30 75.87
N TYR A 381 -0.88 62.02 76.74
CA TYR A 381 -1.07 61.14 77.89
C TYR A 381 -1.21 62.04 79.13
N ASN A 382 -2.40 62.06 79.75
CA ASN A 382 -2.65 62.38 81.17
C ASN A 382 -4.16 62.49 81.42
N ARG A 383 -4.77 61.39 81.89
CA ARG A 383 -5.65 61.36 83.06
C ARG A 383 -5.90 59.93 83.49
#